data_AF-A0A2S3YVN3-F1
#
_entry.id   AF-A0A2S3YVN3-F1
#
_cell.length_a   1.000
_cell.length_b   1.000
_cell.length_c   1.000
_cell.angle_alpha   90.00
_cell.angle_beta   90.00
_cell.angle_gamma   90.00
#
_symmetry.space_group_name_H-M   'P 1'
#
loop_
_entity.id
_entity.type
_entity.pdbx_description
1 polymer ?
#
loop_
_entity_poly.entity_id
_entity_poly.type
_entity_poly.pdbx_seq_one_letter_code
_entity_poly.pdbx_strand_id
1 'polypeptide(L)'
;MGECMNLSTAALGLIVACVVGFVGLIMVMIGECDRPLPPLLLSLTAVDEGDVWTPGCGLPKGKKQAFSPELTKRLQALFPAGSDAAAVERELQALGFKVVSRCPNVPSARLAPFLQKGCAWPMNAELVWRRTEDGKVADLSGHVFFKPSGEY
;
A
#
# COMPACT_ATOMS: atom_id res chain seq x y z
N MET A 1 -60.72 -16.41 16.29
CA MET A 1 -59.35 -16.95 16.09
C MET A 1 -58.86 -16.42 14.75
N GLY A 2 -57.86 -15.53 14.71
CA GLY A 2 -57.30 -15.15 13.40
C GLY A 2 -56.39 -13.92 13.28
N GLU A 3 -56.16 -13.10 14.32
CA GLU A 3 -55.55 -11.76 14.08
C GLU A 3 -54.32 -11.41 14.93
N CYS A 4 -53.66 -12.38 15.57
CA CYS A 4 -52.42 -12.10 16.34
C CYS A 4 -51.12 -12.56 15.65
N MET A 5 -51.19 -13.18 14.47
CA MET A 5 -50.02 -13.79 13.79
C MET A 5 -49.32 -12.90 12.75
N ASN A 6 -49.79 -11.67 12.48
CA ASN A 6 -49.20 -10.85 11.42
C ASN A 6 -48.26 -9.74 11.92
N LEU A 7 -48.37 -9.32 13.19
CA LEU A 7 -47.58 -8.19 13.70
C LEU A 7 -46.10 -8.57 13.94
N SER A 8 -45.85 -9.81 14.34
CA SER A 8 -44.49 -10.31 14.63
C SER A 8 -43.70 -10.63 13.37
N THR A 9 -44.36 -11.21 12.35
CA THR A 9 -43.78 -11.54 11.04
C THR A 9 -43.48 -10.29 10.22
N ALA A 10 -44.34 -9.27 10.28
CA ALA A 10 -44.10 -7.99 9.63
C ALA A 10 -42.89 -7.26 10.25
N ALA A 11 -42.77 -7.25 11.58
CA ALA A 11 -41.63 -6.67 12.28
C ALA A 11 -40.31 -7.40 11.95
N LEU A 12 -40.32 -8.73 11.92
CA LEU A 12 -39.16 -9.54 11.49
C LEU A 12 -38.77 -9.26 10.04
N GLY A 13 -39.73 -9.16 9.13
CA GLY A 13 -39.48 -8.81 7.72
C GLY A 13 -38.84 -7.43 7.55
N LEU A 14 -39.30 -6.45 8.33
CA LEU A 14 -38.75 -5.08 8.31
C LEU A 14 -37.33 -5.04 8.88
N ILE A 15 -37.05 -5.78 9.95
CA ILE A 15 -35.70 -5.90 10.53
C ILE A 15 -34.75 -6.56 9.53
N VAL A 16 -35.15 -7.66 8.88
CA VAL A 16 -34.32 -8.34 7.88
C VAL A 16 -34.06 -7.43 6.68
N ALA A 17 -35.08 -6.71 6.19
CA ALA A 17 -34.90 -5.75 5.10
C ALA A 17 -33.96 -4.60 5.48
N CYS A 18 -34.05 -4.08 6.70
CA CYS A 18 -33.13 -3.06 7.22
C CYS A 18 -31.70 -3.60 7.33
N VAL A 19 -31.50 -4.81 7.85
CA VAL A 19 -30.16 -5.40 7.98
C VAL A 19 -29.55 -5.67 6.60
N VAL A 20 -30.32 -6.23 5.66
CA VAL A 20 -29.83 -6.49 4.29
C VAL A 20 -29.56 -5.18 3.55
N GLY A 21 -30.42 -4.18 3.69
CA GLY A 21 -30.20 -2.84 3.13
C GLY A 21 -28.96 -2.17 3.71
N PHE A 22 -28.73 -2.30 5.02
CA PHE A 22 -27.57 -1.72 5.71
C PHE A 22 -26.27 -2.43 5.32
N VAL A 23 -26.27 -3.76 5.25
CA VAL A 23 -25.11 -4.55 4.79
C VAL A 23 -24.81 -4.28 3.32
N GLY A 24 -25.84 -4.22 2.46
CA GLY A 24 -25.70 -3.86 1.05
C GLY A 24 -25.13 -2.46 0.86
N LEU A 25 -25.62 -1.47 1.63
CA LEU A 25 -25.11 -0.11 1.61
C LEU A 25 -23.65 -0.04 2.09
N ILE A 26 -23.30 -0.79 3.15
CA ILE A 26 -21.90 -0.88 3.63
C ILE A 26 -21.01 -1.50 2.55
N MET A 27 -21.43 -2.57 1.89
CA MET A 27 -20.63 -3.18 0.82
C MET A 27 -20.43 -2.24 -0.39
N VAL A 28 -21.43 -1.43 -0.76
CA VAL A 28 -21.28 -0.41 -1.81
C VAL A 28 -20.33 0.73 -1.39
N MET A 29 -20.27 1.04 -0.09
CA MET A 29 -19.35 2.05 0.45
C MET A 29 -17.91 1.54 0.60
N ILE A 30 -17.67 0.23 0.58
CA ILE A 30 -16.34 -0.35 0.41
C ILE A 30 -15.99 -0.23 -1.07
N GLY A 31 -15.65 0.99 -1.50
CA GLY A 31 -15.35 1.33 -2.88
C GLY A 31 -14.35 0.35 -3.51
N GLU A 32 -14.63 0.00 -4.77
CA GLU A 32 -13.70 -0.76 -5.60
C GLU A 32 -12.42 0.06 -5.76
N CYS A 33 -11.29 -0.51 -5.36
CA CYS A 33 -9.99 0.11 -5.54
C CYS A 33 -9.77 0.46 -7.02
N ASP A 34 -9.41 1.73 -7.32
CA ASP A 34 -9.20 2.22 -8.70
C ASP A 34 -8.14 1.42 -9.46
N ARG A 35 -7.23 0.75 -8.73
CA ARG A 35 -6.17 -0.09 -9.30
C ARG A 35 -5.93 -1.36 -8.48
N PRO A 36 -5.77 -2.52 -9.14
CA PRO A 36 -5.32 -3.72 -8.48
C PRO A 36 -3.88 -3.54 -7.96
N LEU A 37 -3.60 -4.12 -6.81
CA LEU A 37 -2.26 -4.15 -6.24
C LEU A 37 -1.32 -4.95 -7.16
N PRO A 38 -0.13 -4.44 -7.50
CA PRO A 38 0.85 -5.21 -8.26
C PRO A 38 1.28 -6.42 -7.43
N PRO A 39 1.63 -7.57 -8.06
CA PRO A 39 2.03 -8.79 -7.35
C PRO A 39 3.15 -8.57 -6.33
N LEU A 40 4.02 -7.60 -6.61
CA LEU A 40 5.08 -7.15 -5.74
C LEU A 40 4.58 -6.75 -4.34
N LEU A 41 3.41 -6.10 -4.26
CA LEU A 41 2.81 -5.54 -3.05
C LEU A 41 1.73 -6.43 -2.41
N LEU A 42 1.47 -7.62 -2.96
CA LEU A 42 0.49 -8.55 -2.40
C LEU A 42 1.05 -9.30 -1.18
N SER A 43 0.23 -9.47 -0.13
CA SER A 43 0.58 -10.27 1.05
C SER A 43 1.90 -9.87 1.69
N LEU A 44 2.09 -8.57 1.91
CA LEU A 44 3.26 -8.04 2.61
C LEU A 44 2.99 -8.00 4.12
N THR A 45 4.02 -8.36 4.89
CA THR A 45 4.04 -8.16 6.34
C THR A 45 4.95 -7.00 6.71
N ALA A 46 4.58 -6.32 7.79
CA ALA A 46 5.31 -5.23 8.40
C ALA A 46 5.93 -5.76 9.70
N VAL A 47 7.25 -5.87 9.74
CA VAL A 47 7.92 -6.63 10.82
C VAL A 47 8.47 -5.71 11.91
N ASP A 48 8.75 -4.45 11.59
CA ASP A 48 9.23 -3.46 12.54
C ASP A 48 8.52 -2.11 12.34
N GLU A 49 7.71 -1.68 13.30
CA GLU A 49 7.31 -0.27 13.43
C GLU A 49 8.52 0.51 13.97
N GLY A 50 9.31 1.11 13.08
CA GLY A 50 10.48 1.89 13.49
C GLY A 50 10.86 2.94 12.47
N ASP A 51 11.69 3.90 12.89
CA ASP A 51 12.30 4.91 12.01
C ASP A 51 13.37 4.28 11.11
N VAL A 52 13.03 3.31 10.26
CA VAL A 52 14.02 2.71 9.35
C VAL A 52 14.04 3.47 8.03
N TRP A 53 14.83 4.53 8.11
CA TRP A 53 15.26 5.46 7.09
C TRP A 53 16.56 5.00 6.42
N THR A 54 16.69 5.18 5.10
CA THR A 54 18.00 5.18 4.43
C THR A 54 18.66 6.56 4.61
N PRO A 55 19.96 6.65 4.94
CA PRO A 55 20.59 7.89 5.36
C PRO A 55 20.52 8.99 4.29
N GLY A 56 19.60 9.94 4.51
CA GLY A 56 19.55 11.30 3.99
C GLY A 56 18.22 11.71 3.33
N CYS A 57 17.24 10.81 3.15
CA CYS A 57 16.02 11.17 2.42
C CYS A 57 14.87 11.83 3.21
N GLY A 58 15.02 11.98 4.54
CA GLY A 58 14.01 12.39 5.53
C GLY A 58 12.63 11.71 5.44
N LEU A 59 12.15 11.06 6.51
CA LEU A 59 10.71 10.73 6.61
C LEU A 59 9.89 12.03 6.68
N PRO A 60 8.73 12.14 5.99
CA PRO A 60 7.80 13.23 6.23
C PRO A 60 7.37 13.24 7.70
N LYS A 61 7.35 14.41 8.35
CA LYS A 61 6.94 14.56 9.75
C LYS A 61 5.58 13.88 9.99
N GLY A 62 5.50 13.02 11.00
CA GLY A 62 4.26 12.35 11.42
C GLY A 62 3.92 11.05 10.70
N LYS A 63 4.82 10.49 9.88
CA LYS A 63 4.65 9.15 9.28
C LYS A 63 5.54 8.12 9.95
N LYS A 64 4.96 6.97 10.27
CA LYS A 64 5.72 5.75 10.61
C LYS A 64 5.92 4.92 9.36
N GLN A 65 7.09 4.31 9.24
CA GLN A 65 7.41 3.36 8.18
C GLN A 65 7.65 2.01 8.82
N ALA A 66 7.31 0.93 8.12
CA ALA A 66 7.72 -0.39 8.53
C ALA A 66 8.45 -1.11 7.41
N PHE A 67 9.52 -1.79 7.80
CA PHE A 67 10.27 -2.63 6.89
C PHE A 67 9.46 -3.87 6.54
N SER A 68 9.43 -4.22 5.25
CA SER A 68 8.86 -5.48 4.77
C SER A 68 9.98 -6.33 4.17
N PRO A 69 10.41 -7.41 4.85
CA PRO A 69 11.43 -8.31 4.33
C PRO A 69 10.95 -9.04 3.07
N GLU A 70 9.66 -9.34 2.95
CA GLU A 70 9.09 -9.98 1.75
C GLU A 70 9.20 -9.07 0.54
N LEU A 71 8.86 -7.79 0.70
CA LEU A 71 8.98 -6.80 -0.36
C LEU A 71 10.43 -6.64 -0.79
N THR A 72 11.35 -6.49 0.17
CA THR A 72 12.78 -6.37 -0.10
C THR A 72 13.32 -7.61 -0.81
N LYS A 73 12.96 -8.82 -0.37
CA LYS A 73 13.38 -10.07 -1.00
C LYS A 73 12.87 -10.18 -2.44
N ARG A 74 11.62 -9.82 -2.70
CA ARG A 74 11.03 -9.83 -4.06
C ARG A 74 11.72 -8.80 -4.96
N LEU A 75 12.00 -7.61 -4.45
CA LEU A 75 12.72 -6.57 -5.17
C LEU A 75 14.13 -7.01 -5.54
N GLN A 76 14.87 -7.61 -4.60
CA GLN A 76 16.21 -8.12 -4.86
C GLN A 76 16.22 -9.29 -5.85
N ALA A 77 15.15 -10.09 -5.88
CA ALA A 77 14.99 -11.17 -6.87
C ALA A 77 14.68 -10.64 -8.27
N LEU A 78 13.86 -9.60 -8.39
CA LEU A 78 13.52 -8.97 -9.67
C LEU A 78 14.64 -8.07 -10.19
N PHE A 79 15.32 -7.37 -9.29
CA PHE A 79 16.31 -6.35 -9.57
C PHE A 79 17.56 -6.56 -8.70
N PRO A 80 18.39 -7.57 -9.02
CA PRO A 80 19.61 -7.83 -8.28
C PRO A 80 20.58 -6.65 -8.35
N ALA A 81 21.51 -6.57 -7.39
CA ALA A 81 22.58 -5.58 -7.41
C ALA A 81 23.36 -5.64 -8.73
N GLY A 82 23.66 -4.48 -9.31
CA GLY A 82 24.24 -4.36 -10.65
C GLY A 82 23.21 -4.26 -11.78
N SER A 83 21.91 -4.33 -11.49
CA SER A 83 20.84 -4.09 -12.48
C SER A 83 20.91 -2.68 -13.05
N ASP A 84 20.49 -2.53 -14.31
CA ASP A 84 20.44 -1.23 -14.97
C ASP A 84 19.38 -0.32 -14.33
N ALA A 85 19.79 0.86 -13.84
CA ALA A 85 18.88 1.72 -13.10
C ALA A 85 17.74 2.25 -13.99
N ALA A 86 17.98 2.52 -15.27
CA ALA A 86 16.93 3.02 -16.16
C ALA A 86 15.89 1.93 -16.48
N ALA A 87 16.34 0.68 -16.64
CA ALA A 87 15.44 -0.47 -16.79
C ALA A 87 14.57 -0.66 -15.54
N VAL A 88 15.17 -0.62 -14.34
CA VAL A 88 14.45 -0.70 -13.06
C VAL A 88 13.43 0.43 -12.93
N GLU A 89 13.81 1.67 -13.23
CA GLU A 89 12.91 2.83 -13.19
C GLU A 89 11.68 2.64 -14.10
N ARG A 90 11.89 2.15 -15.32
CA ARG A 90 10.81 1.90 -16.28
C ARG A 90 9.87 0.77 -15.83
N GLU A 91 10.41 -0.31 -15.27
CA GLU A 91 9.60 -1.42 -14.79
C GLU A 91 8.79 -1.03 -13.55
N LEU A 92 9.37 -0.27 -12.62
CA LEU A 92 8.63 0.26 -11.47
C LEU A 92 7.51 1.20 -11.90
N GLN A 93 7.73 2.05 -12.91
CA GLN A 93 6.68 2.89 -13.48
C GLN A 93 5.54 2.06 -14.10
N ALA A 94 5.87 0.96 -14.80
CA ALA A 94 4.88 0.04 -15.35
C ALA A 94 4.04 -0.64 -14.26
N LEU A 95 4.63 -0.89 -13.09
CA LEU A 95 3.93 -1.38 -11.90
C LEU A 95 3.10 -0.31 -11.17
N GLY A 96 3.08 0.93 -11.67
CA GLY A 96 2.27 2.03 -11.14
C GLY A 96 2.95 2.85 -10.05
N PHE A 97 4.25 2.63 -9.79
CA PHE A 97 5.03 3.53 -8.94
C PHE A 97 5.21 4.88 -9.64
N LYS A 98 5.15 5.97 -8.86
CA LYS A 98 5.31 7.33 -9.42
C LYS A 98 6.78 7.65 -9.66
N VAL A 99 6.98 8.52 -10.65
CA VAL A 99 8.28 8.99 -11.15
C VAL A 99 9.27 9.24 -10.03
N VAL A 100 10.46 8.72 -10.26
CA VAL A 100 11.51 8.54 -9.30
C VAL A 100 12.11 9.88 -8.89
N SER A 101 11.74 10.37 -7.71
CA SER A 101 12.32 11.61 -7.19
C SER A 101 13.70 11.32 -6.61
N ARG A 102 14.64 12.26 -6.81
CA ARG A 102 15.91 12.22 -6.08
C ARG A 102 15.64 12.59 -4.63
N CYS A 103 16.31 11.92 -3.72
CA CYS A 103 16.36 12.36 -2.34
C CYS A 103 17.02 13.76 -2.26
N PRO A 104 16.39 14.77 -1.63
CA PRO A 104 16.95 16.12 -1.56
C PRO A 104 18.35 16.18 -0.96
N ASN A 105 18.62 15.37 0.07
CA ASN A 105 19.93 15.35 0.73
C ASN A 105 20.83 14.18 0.32
N VAL A 106 20.38 13.32 -0.62
CA VAL A 106 21.17 12.18 -1.14
C VAL A 106 20.94 12.06 -2.64
N PRO A 107 21.68 12.83 -3.46
CA PRO A 107 21.43 12.89 -4.90
C PRO A 107 21.60 11.54 -5.62
N SER A 108 22.34 10.60 -5.03
CA SER A 108 22.53 9.23 -5.52
C SER A 108 21.38 8.28 -5.17
N ALA A 109 20.53 8.64 -4.20
CA ALA A 109 19.37 7.86 -3.83
C ALA A 109 18.15 8.24 -4.70
N ARG A 110 17.31 7.25 -4.91
CA ARG A 110 16.12 7.29 -5.74
C ARG A 110 14.95 6.76 -4.93
N LEU A 111 13.82 7.43 -5.05
CA LEU A 111 12.57 7.05 -4.38
C LEU A 111 11.50 6.72 -5.42
N ALA A 112 10.81 5.61 -5.24
CA ALA A 112 9.61 5.29 -6.01
C ALA A 112 8.43 5.07 -5.05
N PRO A 113 7.55 6.05 -4.87
CA PRO A 113 6.35 5.89 -4.05
C PRO A 113 5.21 5.24 -4.85
N PHE A 114 4.47 4.37 -4.20
CA PHE A 114 3.22 3.77 -4.67
C PHE A 114 2.11 4.12 -3.69
N LEU A 115 1.00 4.62 -4.23
CA LEU A 115 -0.21 4.88 -3.47
C LEU A 115 -1.40 4.32 -4.24
N GLN A 116 -2.07 3.34 -3.62
CA GLN A 116 -3.35 2.85 -4.11
C GLN A 116 -4.42 3.92 -3.88
N LYS A 117 -5.26 4.18 -4.88
CA LYS A 117 -6.37 5.14 -4.82
C LYS A 117 -7.70 4.40 -4.85
N GLY A 118 -8.77 5.07 -4.39
CA GLY A 118 -10.13 4.54 -4.43
C GLY A 118 -10.44 3.47 -3.38
N CYS A 119 -9.52 3.15 -2.46
CA CYS A 119 -9.74 2.17 -1.40
C CYS A 119 -10.04 2.84 -0.06
N ALA A 120 -10.92 2.25 0.75
CA ALA A 120 -11.09 2.62 2.15
C ALA A 120 -9.78 2.48 2.95
N TRP A 121 -8.93 1.53 2.57
CA TRP A 121 -7.63 1.25 3.18
C TRP A 121 -6.54 1.20 2.09
N PRO A 122 -6.05 2.36 1.62
CA PRO A 122 -5.12 2.40 0.51
C PRO A 122 -3.74 1.88 0.90
N MET A 123 -3.19 0.99 0.09
CA MET A 123 -1.78 0.60 0.23
C MET A 123 -0.87 1.77 -0.10
N ASN A 124 0.10 2.03 0.78
CA ASN A 124 1.15 3.02 0.57
C ASN A 124 2.51 2.35 0.77
N ALA A 125 3.30 2.28 -0.30
CA ALA A 125 4.62 1.66 -0.28
C ALA A 125 5.65 2.60 -0.91
N GLU A 126 6.90 2.48 -0.50
CA GLU A 126 7.99 3.26 -1.07
C GLU A 126 9.23 2.40 -1.19
N LEU A 127 9.83 2.50 -2.37
CA LEU A 127 11.07 1.81 -2.70
C LEU A 127 12.20 2.81 -2.71
N VAL A 128 13.34 2.39 -2.15
CA VAL A 128 14.55 3.19 -2.12
C VAL A 128 15.69 2.39 -2.73
N TRP A 129 16.46 3.04 -3.59
CA TRP A 129 17.73 2.49 -4.04
C TRP A 129 18.78 3.55 -4.29
N ARG A 130 20.04 3.12 -4.29
CA ARG A 130 21.16 3.93 -4.73
C ARG A 130 21.55 3.62 -6.16
N ARG A 131 21.73 4.67 -6.95
CA ARG A 131 22.34 4.61 -8.28
C ARG A 131 23.85 4.83 -8.15
N THR A 132 24.62 3.89 -8.69
CA THR A 132 26.08 4.00 -8.85
C THR A 132 26.43 4.96 -9.99
N GLU A 133 27.68 5.41 -10.03
CA GLU A 133 28.17 6.28 -11.11
C GLU A 133 28.05 5.62 -12.49
N ASP A 134 28.24 4.28 -12.55
CA ASP A 134 28.08 3.46 -13.76
C ASP A 134 26.61 3.25 -14.19
N GLY A 135 25.67 3.90 -13.50
CA GLY A 135 24.25 3.82 -13.82
C GLY A 135 23.55 2.53 -13.36
N LYS A 136 24.18 1.76 -12.47
CA LYS A 136 23.61 0.52 -11.91
C LYS A 136 22.99 0.73 -10.53
N VAL A 137 22.13 -0.20 -10.12
CA VAL A 137 21.55 -0.25 -8.77
C VAL A 137 22.54 -0.92 -7.80
N ALA A 138 22.87 -0.26 -6.68
CA ALA A 138 23.76 -0.83 -5.65
C ALA A 138 22.99 -1.64 -4.60
N ASP A 139 21.92 -1.06 -4.06
CA ASP A 139 21.04 -1.66 -3.07
C ASP A 139 19.60 -1.22 -3.34
N LEU A 140 18.67 -2.17 -3.48
CA LEU A 140 17.23 -1.89 -3.63
C LEU A 140 16.48 -2.49 -2.45
N SER A 141 15.78 -1.62 -1.73
CA SER A 141 15.02 -1.97 -0.53
C SER A 141 13.61 -1.42 -0.64
N GLY A 142 12.66 -2.16 -0.07
CA GLY A 142 11.25 -1.78 -0.08
C GLY A 142 10.70 -1.61 1.31
N HIS A 143 9.92 -0.56 1.48
CA HIS A 143 9.29 -0.20 2.73
C HIS A 143 7.80 0.03 2.53
N VAL A 144 7.00 -0.26 3.55
CA VAL A 144 5.56 -0.04 3.51
C VAL A 144 5.22 1.00 4.58
N PHE A 145 4.41 1.99 4.20
CA PHE A 145 3.92 2.99 5.12
C PHE A 145 2.58 2.55 5.68
N PHE A 146 2.52 2.52 7.01
CA PHE A 146 1.28 2.35 7.72
C PHE A 146 0.95 3.69 8.36
N LYS A 147 -0.30 4.13 8.22
CA LYS A 147 -0.82 5.09 9.17
C LYS A 147 -0.95 4.28 10.48
N PRO A 148 -0.22 4.61 11.57
CA PRO A 148 -0.60 4.04 12.85
C PRO A 148 -2.08 4.37 13.01
N SER A 149 -2.88 3.36 13.33
CA SER A 149 -4.27 3.53 13.70
C SER A 149 -4.33 4.52 14.86
N GLY A 150 -4.44 5.81 14.54
CA GLY A 150 -5.03 6.78 15.44
C GLY A 150 -6.48 6.37 15.52
N GLU A 151 -6.80 5.71 16.63
CA GLU A 151 -8.08 5.71 17.32
C GLU A 151 -9.27 6.12 16.43
N TYR A 152 -10.07 5.12 16.05
CA TYR A 152 -11.47 5.35 15.69
C TYR A 152 -12.29 5.42 16.97
#